data_AF-A0A7J8CRS4-F1
#
_entry.id   AF-A0A7J8CRS4-F1
#
_cell.length_a   1.000
_cell.length_b   1.000
_cell.length_c   1.000
_cell.angle_alpha   90.00
_cell.angle_beta   90.00
_cell.angle_gamma   90.00
#
_symmetry.space_group_name_H-M   'P 1'
#
loop_
_entity.id
_entity.type
_entity.pdbx_description
1 polymer ?
#
loop_
_entity_poly.entity_id
_entity_poly.type
_entity_poly.pdbx_seq_one_letter_code
_entity_poly.pdbx_strand_id
1 'polypeptide(L)'
;MTQRIYDKFITQLQTSIWEEISEIKAEGNLEAVLNALDTIVEEGKDRKEPAWRPSGIPEKDLRSIMVPYFLQQRDALQRCVQKQEAENRQLADAVLAGRRQVEELQLQGQAQWQAWQALHREQKELVTTLREPE
;
A
#
# COMPACT_ATOMS: atom_id res chain seq x y z
N MET A 1 44.70 40.70 56.73
CA MET A 1 44.90 39.28 56.36
C MET A 1 43.57 38.60 56.02
N THR A 2 42.51 38.84 56.79
CA THR A 2 41.13 38.34 56.58
C THR A 2 40.50 38.73 55.23
N GLN A 3 40.67 39.97 54.77
CA GLN A 3 40.07 40.42 53.51
C GLN A 3 40.59 39.67 52.28
N ARG A 4 41.91 39.42 52.22
CA ARG A 4 42.52 38.62 51.14
C ARG A 4 42.02 37.17 51.11
N ILE A 5 41.72 36.58 52.27
CA ILE A 5 41.19 35.22 52.36
C ILE A 5 39.74 35.19 51.89
N TYR A 6 38.93 36.19 52.28
CA TYR A 6 37.57 36.36 51.81
C TYR A 6 37.51 36.54 50.29
N ASP A 7 38.34 37.43 49.74
CA ASP A 7 38.37 37.69 48.29
C ASP A 7 38.75 36.41 47.52
N LYS A 8 39.72 35.64 48.03
CA LYS A 8 40.12 34.37 47.42
C LYS A 8 39.03 33.31 47.50
N PHE A 9 38.30 33.24 48.61
CA PHE A 9 37.18 32.32 48.77
C PHE A 9 36.06 32.65 47.77
N ILE A 10 35.67 33.91 47.65
CA ILE A 10 34.61 34.33 46.74
C ILE A 10 34.98 34.05 45.28
N THR A 11 36.20 34.39 44.85
CA THR A 11 36.62 34.13 43.47
C THR A 11 36.68 32.64 43.17
N GLN A 12 37.25 31.84 44.07
CA GLN A 12 37.33 30.39 43.88
C GLN A 12 35.94 29.74 43.85
N LEU A 13 35.02 30.17 44.72
CA LEU A 13 33.65 29.66 44.72
C LEU A 13 32.92 30.02 43.41
N GLN A 14 33.03 31.27 42.96
CA GLN A 14 32.42 31.71 41.69
C GLN A 14 32.99 30.94 40.50
N THR A 15 34.31 30.79 40.42
CA THR A 15 34.96 30.04 39.35
C THR A 15 34.53 28.57 39.37
N SER A 16 34.53 27.93 40.53
CA SER A 16 34.11 26.53 40.66
C SER A 16 32.67 26.31 40.23
N ILE A 17 31.75 27.22 40.56
CA ILE A 17 30.35 27.15 40.11
C ILE A 17 30.25 27.30 38.58
N TRP A 18 30.99 28.24 38.00
CA TRP A 18 30.97 28.46 36.55
C TRP A 18 31.59 27.31 35.76
N GLU A 19 32.67 26.73 36.27
CA GLU A 19 33.31 25.55 35.72
C GLU A 19 32.34 24.37 35.77
N GLU A 20 31.72 24.08 36.92
CA GLU A 20 30.72 23.01 37.07
C GLU A 20 29.55 23.17 36.09
N ILE A 21 28.99 24.39 35.97
CA ILE A 21 27.91 24.65 35.00
C ILE A 21 28.38 24.43 33.56
N SER A 22 29.61 24.85 33.24
CA SER A 22 30.17 24.70 31.90
C SER A 22 30.45 23.23 31.57
N GLU A 23 30.91 22.45 32.56
CA GLU A 23 31.10 21.01 32.47
C GLU A 23 29.78 20.30 32.24
N ILE A 24 28.74 20.58 33.04
CA ILE A 24 27.39 20.00 32.85
C ILE A 24 26.82 20.36 31.48
N LYS A 25 27.00 21.61 31.02
CA LYS A 25 26.58 22.05 29.68
C LYS A 25 27.28 21.25 28.58
N ALA A 26 28.58 21.00 28.72
CA ALA A 26 29.36 20.26 27.75
C ALA A 26 29.03 18.76 27.78
N GLU A 27 28.98 18.13 28.95
CA GLU A 27 28.67 16.70 29.12
C GLU A 27 27.27 16.36 28.60
N GLY A 28 26.28 17.17 28.97
CA GLY A 28 24.89 17.01 28.53
C GLY A 28 24.62 17.52 27.12
N ASN A 29 25.62 18.09 26.43
CA ASN A 29 25.46 18.78 25.15
C ASN A 29 24.25 19.76 25.17
N LEU A 30 24.09 20.48 26.29
CA LEU A 30 22.87 21.22 26.59
C LEU A 30 22.62 22.35 25.60
N GLU A 31 23.68 22.96 25.07
CA GLU A 31 23.53 24.02 24.07
C GLU A 31 22.83 23.50 22.80
N ALA A 32 23.23 22.34 22.28
CA ALA A 32 22.60 21.77 21.10
C ALA A 32 21.14 21.34 21.37
N VAL A 33 20.89 20.70 22.53
CA VAL A 33 19.55 20.22 22.89
C VAL A 33 18.58 21.39 23.13
N LEU A 34 19.02 22.45 23.83
CA LEU A 34 18.20 23.62 24.09
C LEU A 34 17.95 24.43 22.82
N ASN A 35 18.94 24.60 21.95
CA ASN A 35 18.75 25.25 20.65
C ASN A 35 17.77 24.46 19.76
N ALA A 36 17.82 23.12 19.80
CA ALA A 36 16.86 22.26 19.10
C ALA A 36 15.45 22.38 19.68
N LEU A 37 15.33 22.47 21.02
CA LEU A 37 14.06 22.70 21.69
C LEU A 37 13.46 24.07 21.31
N ASP A 38 14.28 25.12 21.28
CA ASP A 38 13.84 26.45 20.84
C ASP A 38 13.28 26.38 19.41
N THR A 39 13.97 25.68 18.51
CA THR A 39 13.48 25.46 17.13
C THR A 39 12.10 24.77 17.11
N ILE A 40 11.91 23.70 17.90
CA ILE A 40 10.63 22.98 18.01
C ILE A 40 9.52 23.89 18.56
N VAL A 41 9.84 24.73 19.55
CA VAL A 41 8.89 25.68 20.13
C VAL A 41 8.47 26.71 19.09
N GLU A 42 9.43 27.27 18.33
CA GLU A 42 9.17 28.20 17.24
C GLU A 42 8.25 27.60 16.16
N GLU A 43 8.54 26.39 15.68
CA GLU A 43 7.73 25.67 14.69
C GLU A 43 6.30 25.38 15.19
N GLY A 44 6.14 25.20 16.50
CA GLY A 44 4.87 24.89 17.14
C GLY A 44 3.99 26.10 17.51
N LYS A 45 4.50 27.33 17.39
CA LYS A 45 3.84 28.54 17.94
C LYS A 45 2.39 28.76 17.52
N ASP A 46 2.05 28.39 16.30
CA ASP A 46 0.70 28.61 15.76
C ASP A 46 -0.33 27.59 16.29
N ARG A 47 0.12 26.47 16.86
CA ARG A 47 -0.75 25.42 17.39
C ARG A 47 -1.11 25.73 18.85
N LYS A 48 -2.24 26.41 19.03
CA LYS A 48 -2.75 26.81 20.36
C LYS A 48 -3.47 25.70 21.13
N GLU A 49 -3.81 24.60 20.46
CA GLU A 49 -4.49 23.47 21.08
C GLU A 49 -3.51 22.63 21.91
N PRO A 50 -3.99 21.98 22.99
CA PRO A 50 -3.16 21.05 23.74
C PRO A 50 -2.65 19.92 22.83
N ALA A 51 -1.33 19.88 22.65
CA ALA A 51 -0.70 18.79 21.90
C ALA A 51 -0.89 17.45 22.61
N TRP A 52 -0.93 16.37 21.82
CA TRP A 52 -1.02 15.01 22.34
C TRP A 52 0.08 14.71 23.37
N ARG A 53 -0.26 13.89 24.37
CA ARG A 53 0.66 13.40 25.40
C ARG A 53 0.49 11.87 25.50
N PRO A 54 1.56 11.12 25.80
CA PRO A 54 1.48 9.68 26.01
C PRO A 54 0.39 9.36 27.03
N SER A 55 -0.51 8.46 26.67
CA SER A 55 -1.65 8.12 27.52
C SER A 55 -1.27 7.16 28.65
N GLY A 56 -0.08 6.57 28.58
CA GLY A 56 0.36 5.50 29.46
C GLY A 56 -0.12 4.11 29.02
N ILE A 57 -0.84 4.03 27.90
CA ILE A 57 -1.32 2.78 27.30
C ILE A 57 -0.56 2.57 25.98
N PRO A 58 0.46 1.69 25.96
CA PRO A 58 1.34 1.51 24.81
C PRO A 58 0.59 1.19 23.51
N GLU A 59 -0.46 0.36 23.56
CA GLU A 59 -1.23 -0.05 22.38
C GLU A 59 -1.94 1.15 21.73
N LYS A 60 -2.44 2.07 22.56
CA LYS A 60 -3.10 3.29 22.09
C LYS A 60 -2.09 4.26 21.48
N ASP A 61 -0.96 4.43 22.14
CA ASP A 61 0.07 5.38 21.73
C ASP A 61 0.76 4.91 20.45
N LEU A 62 1.01 3.60 20.32
CA LEU A 62 1.62 2.99 19.13
C LEU A 62 0.71 3.04 17.91
N ARG A 63 -0.62 2.91 18.10
CA ARG A 63 -1.58 2.92 17.00
C ARG A 63 -1.45 4.17 16.14
N SER A 64 -1.27 5.35 16.75
CA SER A 64 -1.15 6.61 15.99
C SER A 64 0.03 6.60 15.03
N ILE A 65 1.13 5.94 15.39
CA ILE A 65 2.35 5.85 14.59
C ILE A 65 2.20 4.78 13.50
N MET A 66 1.52 3.67 13.80
CA MET A 66 1.39 2.55 12.86
C MET A 66 0.32 2.76 11.78
N VAL A 67 -0.73 3.53 12.07
CA VAL A 67 -1.89 3.73 11.17
C VAL A 67 -1.48 4.15 9.74
N PRO A 68 -0.58 5.13 9.51
CA PRO A 68 -0.19 5.51 8.15
C PRO A 68 0.37 4.36 7.31
N TYR A 69 1.17 3.49 7.92
CA TYR A 69 1.75 2.33 7.24
C TYR A 69 0.69 1.29 6.87
N PHE A 70 -0.25 1.01 7.77
CA PHE A 70 -1.34 0.09 7.50
C PHE A 70 -2.32 0.63 6.45
N LEU A 71 -2.56 1.94 6.42
CA LEU A 71 -3.35 2.57 5.37
C LEU A 71 -2.65 2.42 4.01
N GLN A 72 -1.35 2.70 3.94
CA GLN A 72 -0.57 2.52 2.71
C GLN A 72 -0.60 1.07 2.22
N GLN A 73 -0.46 0.10 3.12
CA GLN A 73 -0.53 -1.33 2.80
C GLN A 73 -1.92 -1.71 2.26
N ARG A 74 -2.99 -1.28 2.93
CA ARG A 74 -4.37 -1.52 2.50
C ARG A 74 -4.59 -0.97 1.09
N ASP A 75 -4.19 0.28 0.84
CA ASP A 75 -4.42 0.95 -0.43
C ASP A 75 -3.61 0.32 -1.58
N ALA A 76 -2.43 -0.22 -1.29
CA ALA A 76 -1.67 -1.00 -2.25
C ALA A 76 -2.37 -2.32 -2.60
N LEU A 77 -2.80 -3.08 -1.58
CA LEU A 77 -3.51 -4.34 -1.78
C LEU A 77 -4.83 -4.14 -2.53
N GLN A 78 -5.58 -3.10 -2.19
CA GLN A 78 -6.84 -2.76 -2.85
C GLN A 78 -6.63 -2.48 -4.34
N ARG A 79 -5.58 -1.74 -4.71
CA ARG A 79 -5.23 -1.52 -6.12
C ARG A 79 -4.88 -2.81 -6.85
N CYS A 80 -4.12 -3.70 -6.21
CA CYS A 80 -3.80 -5.02 -6.79
C CYS A 80 -5.05 -5.86 -7.03
N VAL A 81 -5.97 -5.90 -6.07
CA VAL A 81 -7.24 -6.62 -6.19
C VAL A 81 -8.08 -6.04 -7.33
N GLN A 82 -8.25 -4.71 -7.37
CA GLN A 82 -9.02 -4.05 -8.42
C GLN A 82 -8.46 -4.31 -9.83
N LYS A 83 -7.13 -4.31 -9.97
CA LYS A 83 -6.46 -4.66 -11.22
C LYS A 83 -6.80 -6.08 -11.65
N GLN A 84 -6.66 -7.05 -10.73
CA GLN A 84 -6.93 -8.45 -11.02
C GLN A 84 -8.41 -8.70 -11.35
N GLU A 85 -9.32 -8.03 -10.65
CA GLU A 85 -10.76 -8.12 -10.94
C GLU A 85 -11.10 -7.57 -12.33
N ALA A 86 -10.47 -6.47 -12.75
CA ALA A 86 -10.67 -5.91 -14.08
C ALA A 86 -10.18 -6.85 -15.18
N GLU A 87 -8.97 -7.41 -15.01
CA GLU A 87 -8.41 -8.40 -15.93
C GLU A 87 -9.28 -9.67 -16.00
N ASN A 88 -9.74 -10.18 -14.85
CA ASN A 88 -10.61 -11.35 -14.80
C ASN A 88 -11.95 -11.12 -15.50
N ARG A 89 -12.53 -9.92 -15.39
CA ARG A 89 -13.76 -9.57 -16.12
C ARG A 89 -13.54 -9.60 -17.63
N GLN A 90 -12.45 -8.99 -18.12
CA GLN A 90 -12.10 -9.02 -19.54
C GLN A 90 -11.88 -10.45 -20.05
N LEU A 91 -11.19 -11.28 -19.27
CA LEU A 91 -10.98 -12.69 -19.61
C LEU A 91 -12.30 -13.48 -19.62
N ALA A 92 -13.19 -13.24 -18.67
CA ALA A 92 -14.51 -13.87 -18.64
C ALA A 92 -15.33 -13.52 -19.88
N ASP A 93 -15.33 -12.24 -20.28
CA ASP A 93 -16.01 -11.79 -21.50
C ASP A 93 -15.44 -12.45 -22.76
N ALA A 94 -14.11 -12.54 -22.85
CA ALA A 94 -13.42 -13.23 -23.95
C ALA A 94 -13.78 -14.73 -24.00
N VAL A 95 -13.84 -15.40 -22.84
CA VAL A 95 -14.28 -16.81 -22.74
C VAL A 95 -15.73 -16.96 -23.19
N LEU A 96 -16.64 -16.07 -22.79
CA LEU A 96 -18.03 -16.11 -23.22
C LEU A 96 -18.19 -15.85 -24.73
N ALA A 97 -17.38 -14.96 -25.31
CA ALA A 97 -17.33 -14.76 -26.75
C ALA A 97 -16.82 -16.01 -27.49
N GLY A 98 -15.73 -16.61 -26.99
CA GLY A 98 -15.18 -17.84 -27.55
C GLY A 98 -16.15 -19.03 -27.48
N ARG A 99 -16.88 -19.18 -26.37
CA ARG A 99 -17.92 -20.22 -26.23
C ARG A 99 -19.02 -20.07 -27.28
N ARG A 100 -19.50 -18.84 -27.52
CA ARG A 100 -20.50 -18.56 -28.56
C ARG A 100 -19.99 -18.90 -29.95
N GLN A 101 -18.74 -18.53 -30.27
CA GLN A 101 -18.13 -18.87 -31.55
C GLN A 101 -18.02 -20.39 -31.76
N VAL A 102 -17.66 -21.14 -30.72
CA VAL A 102 -17.60 -22.61 -30.79
C VAL A 102 -19.00 -23.20 -31.03
N GLU A 103 -20.02 -22.69 -30.36
CA GLU A 103 -21.42 -23.12 -30.56
C GLU A 103 -21.89 -22.86 -32.00
N GLU A 104 -21.61 -21.68 -32.55
CA GLU A 104 -21.91 -21.36 -33.95
C GLU A 104 -21.19 -22.29 -34.94
N LEU A 105 -19.91 -22.57 -34.72
CA LEU A 105 -19.13 -23.48 -35.56
C LEU A 105 -19.67 -24.92 -35.48
N GLN A 106 -20.11 -25.37 -34.30
CA GLN A 106 -20.74 -26.68 -34.13
C GLN A 106 -22.04 -26.79 -34.93
N LEU A 107 -22.89 -25.76 -34.87
CA LEU A 107 -24.14 -25.70 -35.65
C LEU A 107 -23.86 -25.71 -37.16
N GLN A 108 -22.88 -24.93 -37.63
CA GLN A 108 -22.48 -24.93 -39.04
C GLN A 108 -21.96 -26.30 -39.48
N GLY A 109 -21.09 -26.94 -38.68
CA GLY A 109 -20.58 -28.27 -38.96
C GLY A 109 -21.70 -29.32 -39.02
N GLN A 110 -22.67 -29.26 -38.10
CA GLN A 110 -23.83 -30.15 -38.10
C GLN A 110 -24.71 -29.93 -39.33
N ALA A 111 -24.99 -28.67 -39.71
CA ALA A 111 -25.76 -28.33 -40.90
C ALA A 111 -25.09 -28.83 -42.18
N GLN A 112 -23.77 -28.64 -42.32
CA GLN A 112 -23.00 -29.17 -43.45
C GLN A 112 -23.09 -30.69 -43.51
N TRP A 113 -22.91 -31.37 -42.38
CA TRP A 113 -23.01 -32.83 -42.32
C TRP A 113 -24.41 -33.33 -42.73
N GLN A 114 -25.47 -32.69 -42.27
CA GLN A 114 -26.85 -33.02 -42.68
C GLN A 114 -27.07 -32.78 -44.18
N ALA A 115 -26.55 -31.70 -44.73
CA ALA A 115 -26.62 -31.42 -46.17
C ALA A 115 -25.90 -32.52 -46.99
N TRP A 116 -24.71 -32.94 -46.56
CA TRP A 116 -24.00 -34.06 -47.18
C TRP A 116 -24.78 -35.38 -47.11
N GLN A 117 -25.42 -35.66 -45.98
CA GLN A 117 -26.26 -36.85 -45.86
C GLN A 117 -27.47 -36.82 -46.78
N ALA A 118 -28.14 -35.67 -46.93
CA ALA A 118 -29.26 -35.52 -47.84
C ALA A 118 -28.85 -35.78 -49.30
N LEU A 119 -27.75 -35.15 -49.75
CA LEU A 119 -27.18 -35.39 -51.08
C LEU A 119 -26.82 -36.87 -51.31
N HIS A 120 -26.25 -37.53 -50.30
CA HIS A 120 -25.93 -38.95 -50.41
C HIS A 120 -27.18 -39.84 -50.52
N ARG A 121 -28.28 -39.50 -49.83
CA ARG A 121 -29.56 -40.20 -49.96
C ARG A 121 -30.16 -40.01 -51.35
N GLU A 122 -30.19 -38.78 -51.86
CA GLU A 122 -30.67 -38.48 -53.22
C GLU A 122 -29.87 -39.23 -54.29
N GLN A 123 -28.54 -39.29 -54.16
CA GLN A 123 -27.70 -40.09 -55.05
C GLN A 123 -28.04 -41.59 -54.99
N LYS A 124 -28.28 -42.12 -53.78
CA LYS A 124 -28.66 -43.52 -53.62
C LYS A 124 -30.02 -43.82 -54.26
N GLU A 125 -30.99 -42.92 -54.11
CA GLU A 125 -32.31 -43.01 -54.75
C GLU A 125 -32.20 -42.95 -56.28
N LEU A 126 -31.40 -42.03 -56.82
CA LEU A 126 -31.12 -41.95 -58.26
C LEU A 126 -30.49 -43.25 -58.80
N VAL A 127 -29.51 -43.80 -58.10
CA VAL A 127 -28.89 -45.09 -58.46
C VAL A 127 -29.91 -46.23 -58.43
N THR A 128 -30.84 -46.25 -57.46
CA THR A 128 -31.92 -47.25 -57.44
C THR A 128 -32.93 -47.09 -58.57
N THR A 129 -33.21 -45.85 -59.02
CA THR A 129 -34.10 -45.62 -60.18
C THR A 129 -33.44 -45.95 -61.52
N LEU A 130 -32.12 -45.80 -61.61
CA LEU A 130 -31.33 -46.14 -62.81
C LEU A 130 -31.00 -47.64 -62.89
N ARG A 131 -31.21 -48.39 -61.81
CA ARG A 131 -31.12 -49.85 -61.79
C ARG A 131 -32.51 -50.40 -62.12
N GLU A 132 -32.74 -50.75 -63.39
CA GLU A 132 -33.96 -51.45 -63.80
C GLU A 132 -34.15 -52.73 -62.95
N PRO A 133 -35.40 -53.11 -62.62
CA PRO A 133 -35.66 -54.40 -62.00
C PRO A 133 -35.44 -55.48 -63.07
N GLU A 134 -34.58 -56.46 -62.77
CA GLU A 134 -34.64 -57.76 -63.44
C GLU A 134 -35.94 -58.51 -63.08
#